data_AF-A0A1I8A3Q5-F1
#
_entry.id   AF-A0A1I8A3Q5-F1
#
_cell.length_a   1.000
_cell.length_b   1.000
_cell.length_c   1.000
_cell.angle_alpha   90.00
_cell.angle_beta   90.00
_cell.angle_gamma   90.00
#
_symmetry.space_group_name_H-M   'P 1'
#
loop_
_entity.id
_entity.type
_entity.pdbx_description
1 polymer ?
#
loop_
_entity_poly.entity_id
_entity_poly.type
_entity_poly.pdbx_seq_one_letter_code
_entity_poly.pdbx_strand_id
1 'polypeptide(L)'
;YSPLGSIVKPSYNANDLIFTKRQQHCSTGPPDGCYRILSYNVLADKYTKSEEPEHPFFPYCDSAALSVNTRYPLLLKELKGYLADLLFLQEVDQSIYVTYLKNYLEALGYDSIYAGKGVNGKALEGCVTAYKRAKFEYMKHDRALLSQFALNGNNGDIIQLLEQNEADRTLFLSRTNVNLVVVLRERSTKGILVTANTHIYFKPENANIKVLQAVPGEGSGGR
;
A
#
# COMPACT_ATOMS: atom_id res chain seq x y z
N TYR A 1 -8.35 -28.42 19.69
CA TYR A 1 -7.84 -27.07 19.99
C TYR A 1 -7.65 -26.97 21.49
N SER A 2 -6.40 -27.02 21.97
CA SER A 2 -6.12 -26.67 23.37
C SER A 2 -6.53 -25.21 23.60
N PRO A 3 -7.06 -24.86 24.78
CA PRO A 3 -7.18 -23.46 25.15
C PRO A 3 -5.77 -22.89 25.12
N LEU A 4 -5.52 -21.94 24.22
CA LEU A 4 -4.32 -21.12 24.29
C LEU A 4 -4.27 -20.57 25.72
N GLY A 5 -3.21 -20.92 26.47
CA GLY A 5 -2.99 -20.32 27.78
C GLY A 5 -3.07 -18.79 27.68
N SER A 6 -3.38 -18.11 28.79
CA SER A 6 -3.56 -16.66 28.81
C SER A 6 -2.47 -15.96 28.00
N ILE A 7 -2.85 -15.33 26.89
CA ILE A 7 -1.89 -14.68 26.00
C ILE A 7 -1.28 -13.51 26.76
N VAL A 8 0.01 -13.59 27.06
CA VAL A 8 0.74 -12.49 27.71
C VAL A 8 0.89 -11.37 26.69
N LYS A 9 0.16 -10.27 26.90
CA LYS A 9 0.27 -9.07 26.08
C LYS A 9 1.58 -8.34 26.41
N PRO A 10 2.42 -8.01 25.41
CA PRO A 10 3.65 -7.26 25.66
C PRO A 10 3.32 -5.84 26.17
N SER A 11 4.11 -5.34 27.12
CA SER A 11 3.99 -3.96 27.59
C SER A 11 4.51 -2.98 26.54
N TYR A 12 3.74 -1.93 26.25
CA TYR A 12 4.18 -0.85 25.36
C TYR A 12 5.25 0.02 26.04
N ASN A 13 6.41 0.17 25.39
CA ASN A 13 7.45 1.11 25.80
C ASN A 13 7.68 2.14 24.68
N ALA A 14 7.28 3.40 24.92
CA ALA A 14 7.44 4.48 23.95
C ALA A 14 8.91 4.79 23.59
N ASN A 15 9.85 4.34 24.42
CA ASN A 15 11.30 4.52 24.21
C ASN A 15 11.95 3.34 23.48
N ASP A 16 11.23 2.22 23.28
CA ASP A 16 11.74 1.03 22.60
C ASP A 16 10.85 0.64 21.42
N LEU A 17 10.83 1.52 20.41
CA LEU A 17 10.08 1.30 19.18
C LEU A 17 10.95 0.55 18.17
N ILE A 18 10.39 -0.47 17.52
CA ILE A 18 11.11 -1.36 16.59
C ILE A 18 11.82 -0.61 15.45
N PHE A 19 11.31 0.55 15.05
CA PHE A 19 11.88 1.37 13.99
C PHE A 19 13.04 2.26 14.44
N THR A 20 13.28 2.42 15.75
CA THR A 20 14.32 3.31 16.29
C THR A 20 15.70 2.92 15.79
N LYS A 21 16.06 1.62 15.88
CA LYS A 21 17.33 1.10 15.35
C LYS A 21 17.38 1.19 13.82
N ARG A 22 16.26 0.95 13.12
CA ARG A 22 16.19 1.03 11.65
C ARG A 22 16.47 2.45 11.16
N GLN A 23 15.91 3.46 11.82
CA GLN A 23 16.10 4.87 11.49
C GLN A 23 17.55 5.35 11.69
N GLN A 24 18.36 4.69 12.53
CA GLN A 24 19.79 5.01 12.65
C GLN A 24 20.54 4.79 11.32
N HIS A 25 20.13 3.78 10.55
CA HIS A 25 20.64 3.53 9.18
C HIS A 25 20.11 4.53 8.15
N CYS A 26 19.17 5.38 8.53
CA CYS A 26 18.55 6.40 7.69
C CYS A 26 18.86 7.82 8.16
N SER A 27 19.82 7.99 9.05
CA SER A 27 20.20 9.28 9.66
C SER A 27 20.67 10.32 8.64
N THR A 28 21.21 9.88 7.51
CA THR A 28 21.51 10.73 6.34
C THR A 28 20.63 10.34 5.15
N GLY A 29 20.56 11.24 4.16
CA GLY A 29 19.99 10.91 2.85
C GLY A 29 20.72 9.73 2.17
N PRO A 30 20.13 9.13 1.13
CA PRO A 30 20.83 8.11 0.35
C PRO A 30 22.06 8.70 -0.35
N PRO A 31 23.03 7.87 -0.75
CA PRO A 31 24.17 8.30 -1.55
C PRO A 31 23.74 9.01 -2.84
N ASP A 32 24.63 9.82 -3.39
CA ASP A 32 24.39 10.49 -4.67
C ASP A 32 24.11 9.47 -5.78
N GLY A 33 23.12 9.78 -6.62
CA GLY A 33 22.64 8.88 -7.67
C GLY A 33 21.81 7.69 -7.17
N CYS A 34 21.56 7.57 -5.87
CA CYS A 34 20.69 6.53 -5.31
C CYS A 34 19.34 7.10 -4.84
N TYR A 35 18.33 6.24 -4.87
CA TYR A 35 17.02 6.50 -4.26
C TYR A 35 16.85 5.66 -3.01
N ARG A 36 16.28 6.27 -1.97
CA ARG A 36 15.73 5.51 -0.85
C ARG A 36 14.25 5.26 -1.08
N ILE A 37 13.87 3.99 -1.11
CA ILE A 37 12.50 3.57 -1.38
C ILE A 37 11.93 2.89 -0.12
N LEU A 38 10.72 3.27 0.27
CA LEU A 38 9.96 2.56 1.29
C LEU A 38 8.70 1.97 0.66
N SER A 39 8.45 0.68 0.89
CA SER A 39 7.14 0.07 0.64
C SER A 39 6.60 -0.46 1.96
N TYR A 40 5.37 -0.09 2.32
CA TYR A 40 4.81 -0.45 3.62
C TYR A 40 3.29 -0.57 3.61
N ASN A 41 2.78 -1.76 3.95
CA ASN A 41 1.38 -1.95 4.29
C ASN A 41 1.14 -1.47 5.72
N VAL A 42 0.31 -0.45 5.89
CA VAL A 42 0.15 0.28 7.16
C VAL A 42 -1.02 -0.18 8.01
N LEU A 43 -1.70 -1.27 7.62
CA LEU A 43 -2.84 -1.87 8.30
C LEU A 43 -4.03 -0.89 8.47
N ALA A 44 -5.02 -0.99 7.59
CA ALA A 44 -6.19 -0.13 7.63
C ALA A 44 -6.98 -0.32 8.93
N ASP A 45 -7.53 0.76 9.48
CA ASP A 45 -8.26 0.77 10.77
C ASP A 45 -9.49 -0.16 10.77
N LYS A 46 -10.11 -0.37 9.61
CA LYS A 46 -11.23 -1.33 9.49
C LYS A 46 -10.83 -2.76 9.86
N TYR A 47 -9.55 -3.14 9.71
CA TYR A 47 -9.05 -4.48 10.01
C TYR A 47 -8.57 -4.65 11.45
N THR A 48 -8.54 -3.57 12.24
CA THR A 48 -8.20 -3.59 13.67
C THR A 48 -9.43 -3.55 14.57
N LYS A 49 -10.63 -3.41 13.99
CA LYS A 49 -11.90 -3.40 14.72
C LYS A 49 -12.46 -4.82 14.82
N SER A 50 -12.94 -5.15 16.01
CA SER A 50 -13.60 -6.43 16.33
C SER A 50 -14.79 -6.15 17.26
N GLU A 51 -15.90 -6.84 17.03
CA GLU A 51 -17.04 -6.88 17.96
C GLU A 51 -16.80 -7.90 19.09
N GLU A 52 -15.89 -8.84 18.88
CA GLU A 52 -15.48 -9.83 19.88
C GLU A 52 -14.56 -9.22 20.94
N PRO A 53 -14.61 -9.69 22.21
CA PRO A 53 -13.75 -9.21 23.30
C PRO A 53 -12.24 -9.34 23.00
N GLU A 54 -11.86 -10.37 22.25
CA GLU A 54 -10.50 -10.57 21.74
C GLU A 54 -10.51 -10.49 20.22
N HIS A 55 -9.56 -9.75 19.64
CA HIS A 55 -9.49 -9.59 18.19
C HIS A 55 -9.08 -10.92 17.54
N PRO A 56 -9.84 -11.47 16.57
CA PRO A 56 -9.60 -12.82 16.03
C PRO A 56 -8.25 -12.97 15.33
N PHE A 57 -7.73 -11.89 14.74
CA PHE A 57 -6.42 -11.88 14.06
C PHE A 57 -5.26 -11.36 14.93
N PHE A 58 -5.57 -10.62 15.99
CA PHE A 58 -4.58 -9.93 16.83
C PHE A 58 -4.84 -10.17 18.32
N PRO A 59 -5.10 -11.42 18.77
CA PRO A 59 -5.51 -11.68 20.15
C PRO A 59 -4.39 -11.35 21.16
N TYR A 60 -3.14 -11.32 20.70
CA TYR A 60 -1.95 -10.95 21.45
C TYR A 60 -1.71 -9.45 21.59
N CYS A 61 -2.45 -8.61 20.86
CA CYS A 61 -2.25 -7.17 20.88
C CYS A 61 -3.28 -6.51 21.80
N ASP A 62 -2.83 -5.52 22.58
CA ASP A 62 -3.75 -4.72 23.39
C ASP A 62 -4.64 -3.85 22.49
N SER A 63 -5.93 -3.73 22.82
CA SER A 63 -6.88 -2.96 22.00
C SER A 63 -6.52 -1.47 21.97
N ALA A 64 -5.92 -0.93 23.04
CA ALA A 64 -5.40 0.43 23.05
C ALA A 64 -4.20 0.59 22.11
N ALA A 65 -3.38 -0.45 21.93
CA ALA A 65 -2.27 -0.46 20.99
C ALA A 65 -2.75 -0.63 19.53
N LEU A 66 -3.85 -1.37 19.30
CA LEU A 66 -4.48 -1.51 17.97
C LEU A 66 -5.23 -0.26 17.51
N SER A 67 -5.65 0.58 18.45
CA SER A 67 -6.35 1.83 18.15
C SER A 67 -5.59 2.70 17.16
N VAL A 68 -6.29 3.23 16.16
CA VAL A 68 -5.73 4.18 15.19
C VAL A 68 -5.10 5.40 15.88
N ASN A 69 -5.63 5.82 17.02
CA ASN A 69 -5.11 6.95 17.80
C ASN A 69 -3.71 6.68 18.38
N THR A 70 -3.33 5.40 18.54
CA THR A 70 -2.00 4.99 18.98
C THR A 70 -1.11 4.65 17.79
N ARG A 71 -1.61 3.83 16.85
CA ARG A 71 -0.82 3.36 15.70
C ARG A 71 -0.41 4.50 14.78
N TYR A 72 -1.30 5.44 14.52
CA TYR A 72 -1.09 6.43 13.47
C TYR A 72 0.02 7.44 13.82
N PRO A 73 0.06 8.02 15.04
CA PRO A 73 1.21 8.84 15.45
C PRO A 73 2.56 8.10 15.38
N LEU A 74 2.57 6.81 15.72
CA LEU A 74 3.77 5.97 15.62
C LEU A 74 4.18 5.75 14.16
N LEU A 75 3.23 5.46 13.27
CA LEU A 75 3.47 5.35 11.83
C LEU A 75 4.05 6.66 11.28
N LEU A 76 3.47 7.82 11.63
CA LEU A 76 3.98 9.11 11.15
C LEU A 76 5.41 9.38 11.62
N LYS A 77 5.75 9.00 12.86
CA LYS A 77 7.11 9.07 13.41
C LYS A 77 8.05 8.11 12.68
N GLU A 78 7.58 6.92 12.35
CA GLU A 78 8.33 5.91 11.60
C GLU A 78 8.65 6.41 10.18
N LEU A 79 7.63 6.81 9.42
CA LEU A 79 7.77 7.30 8.04
C LEU A 79 8.72 8.49 7.94
N LYS A 80 8.61 9.45 8.88
CA LYS A 80 9.46 10.65 8.91
C LYS A 80 10.94 10.31 9.03
N GLY A 81 11.30 9.38 9.91
CA GLY A 81 12.71 9.09 10.19
C GLY A 81 13.40 8.23 9.13
N TYR A 82 12.67 7.64 8.19
CA TYR A 82 13.30 6.90 7.08
C TYR A 82 13.90 7.80 6.01
N LEU A 83 13.50 9.07 5.91
CA LEU A 83 13.98 10.01 4.89
C LEU A 83 13.91 9.43 3.47
N ALA A 84 12.83 8.72 3.14
CA ALA A 84 12.67 8.09 1.84
C ALA A 84 12.51 9.14 0.71
N ASP A 85 12.94 8.82 -0.50
CA ASP A 85 12.66 9.64 -1.69
C ASP A 85 11.31 9.28 -2.31
N LEU A 86 10.94 8.00 -2.22
CA LEU A 86 9.70 7.41 -2.70
C LEU A 86 9.08 6.55 -1.60
N LEU A 87 7.78 6.75 -1.38
CA LEU A 87 6.97 6.03 -0.40
C LEU A 87 5.82 5.33 -1.14
N PHE A 88 5.69 4.02 -0.93
CA PHE A 88 4.62 3.19 -1.46
C PHE A 88 3.85 2.58 -0.30
N LEU A 89 2.70 3.15 0.04
CA LEU A 89 1.90 2.69 1.17
C LEU A 89 0.68 1.90 0.68
N GLN A 90 0.34 0.82 1.37
CA GLN A 90 -0.88 0.03 1.14
C GLN A 90 -1.74 0.00 2.40
N GLU A 91 -3.04 -0.27 2.23
CA GLU A 91 -4.03 -0.23 3.31
C GLU A 91 -4.13 1.12 4.02
N VAL A 92 -4.01 2.20 3.24
CA VAL A 92 -4.23 3.55 3.78
C VAL A 92 -5.72 3.84 3.77
N ASP A 93 -6.33 4.08 4.94
CA ASP A 93 -7.72 4.52 5.02
C ASP A 93 -7.91 5.87 4.30
N GLN A 94 -9.00 6.01 3.53
CA GLN A 94 -9.27 7.24 2.76
C GLN A 94 -9.42 8.46 3.68
N SER A 95 -10.15 8.31 4.79
CA SER A 95 -10.40 9.38 5.75
C SER A 95 -9.11 9.85 6.42
N ILE A 96 -8.21 8.92 6.73
CA ILE A 96 -6.89 9.19 7.29
C ILE A 96 -6.01 9.91 6.26
N TYR A 97 -6.04 9.49 4.99
CA TYR A 97 -5.29 10.15 3.93
C TYR A 97 -5.72 11.61 3.75
N VAL A 98 -7.03 11.84 3.58
CA VAL A 98 -7.59 13.16 3.30
C VAL A 98 -7.43 14.11 4.48
N THR A 99 -7.66 13.63 5.70
CA THR A 99 -7.66 14.49 6.89
C THR A 99 -6.25 14.77 7.42
N TYR A 100 -5.33 13.79 7.35
CA TYR A 100 -4.05 13.86 8.06
C TYR A 100 -2.84 13.56 7.18
N LEU A 101 -2.80 12.40 6.51
CA LEU A 101 -1.57 11.90 5.87
C LEU A 101 -1.04 12.86 4.81
N LYS A 102 -1.93 13.36 3.96
CA LYS A 102 -1.57 14.22 2.83
C LYS A 102 -0.84 15.48 3.32
N ASN A 103 -1.46 16.21 4.25
CA ASN A 103 -0.88 17.43 4.81
C ASN A 103 0.44 17.16 5.55
N TYR A 104 0.53 16.03 6.26
CA TYR A 104 1.77 15.63 6.93
C TYR A 104 2.90 15.35 5.93
N LEU A 105 2.62 14.62 4.85
CA LEU A 105 3.58 14.35 3.77
C LEU A 105 4.02 15.64 3.06
N GLU A 106 3.08 16.55 2.80
CA GLU A 106 3.36 17.87 2.21
C GLU A 106 4.32 18.70 3.08
N ALA A 107 4.08 18.71 4.41
CA ALA A 107 4.96 19.36 5.39
C ALA A 107 6.36 18.72 5.43
N LEU A 108 6.48 17.43 5.13
CA LEU A 108 7.76 16.73 4.97
C LEU A 108 8.39 16.91 3.58
N GLY A 109 7.79 17.69 2.68
CA GLY A 109 8.32 18.00 1.35
C GLY A 109 7.99 16.97 0.27
N TYR A 110 7.01 16.10 0.50
CA TYR A 110 6.48 15.18 -0.53
C TYR A 110 5.24 15.77 -1.21
N ASP A 111 5.00 15.34 -2.45
CA ASP A 111 3.64 15.28 -2.99
C ASP A 111 3.17 13.82 -2.96
N SER A 112 1.86 13.58 -3.00
CA SER A 112 1.30 12.23 -2.94
C SER A 112 0.04 12.04 -3.77
N ILE A 113 -0.12 10.84 -4.31
CA ILE A 113 -1.30 10.38 -5.04
C ILE A 113 -1.94 9.22 -4.28
N TYR A 114 -3.26 9.26 -4.08
CA TYR A 114 -4.04 8.20 -3.47
C TYR A 114 -4.90 7.48 -4.51
N ALA A 115 -4.93 6.15 -4.43
CA ALA A 115 -5.81 5.29 -5.22
C ALA A 115 -6.62 4.38 -4.29
N GLY A 116 -7.90 4.74 -4.08
CA GLY A 116 -8.83 3.90 -3.33
C GLY A 116 -9.15 2.60 -4.07
N LYS A 117 -9.27 1.47 -3.35
CA LYS A 117 -9.76 0.21 -3.92
C LYS A 117 -11.25 0.33 -4.29
N GLY A 118 -11.75 -0.66 -5.02
CA GLY A 118 -13.18 -0.74 -5.39
C GLY A 118 -13.53 -0.04 -6.70
N VAL A 119 -14.73 -0.31 -7.20
CA VAL A 119 -15.29 0.41 -8.35
C VAL A 119 -15.49 1.88 -7.94
N ASN A 120 -14.91 2.80 -8.71
CA ASN A 120 -14.90 4.25 -8.44
C ASN A 120 -14.31 4.66 -7.07
N GLY A 121 -13.38 3.87 -6.52
CA GLY A 121 -12.68 4.23 -5.28
C GLY A 121 -13.55 4.19 -4.02
N LYS A 122 -14.67 3.44 -4.04
CA LYS A 122 -15.61 3.35 -2.91
C LYS A 122 -15.13 2.51 -1.73
N ALA A 123 -13.99 1.81 -1.83
CA ALA A 123 -13.46 1.09 -0.69
C ALA A 123 -12.87 2.06 0.34
N LEU A 124 -12.97 1.68 1.62
CA LEU A 124 -12.51 2.49 2.73
C LEU A 124 -10.97 2.63 2.83
N GLU A 125 -10.21 1.85 2.05
CA GLU A 125 -8.75 1.95 1.98
C GLU A 125 -8.19 1.76 0.56
N GLY A 126 -6.94 2.15 0.40
CA GLY A 126 -6.25 2.17 -0.88
C GLY A 126 -4.73 2.18 -0.77
N CYS A 127 -4.10 2.57 -1.87
CA CYS A 127 -2.65 2.74 -1.98
C CYS A 127 -2.29 4.22 -2.05
N VAL A 128 -1.14 4.61 -1.49
CA VAL A 128 -0.55 5.95 -1.64
C VAL A 128 0.83 5.82 -2.26
N THR A 129 1.11 6.61 -3.28
CA THR A 129 2.47 6.83 -3.78
C THR A 129 2.85 8.26 -3.46
N ALA A 130 3.92 8.47 -2.70
CA ALA A 130 4.44 9.80 -2.38
C ALA A 130 5.91 9.94 -2.79
N TYR A 131 6.30 11.13 -3.21
CA TYR A 131 7.63 11.40 -3.79
C TYR A 131 8.16 12.76 -3.36
N LYS A 132 9.46 12.86 -3.11
CA LYS A 132 10.11 14.13 -2.71
C LYS A 132 10.04 15.15 -3.84
N ARG A 133 9.36 16.27 -3.62
CA ARG A 133 9.23 17.38 -4.59
C ARG A 133 10.57 17.94 -5.05
N ALA A 134 11.56 17.94 -4.15
CA ALA A 134 12.90 18.43 -4.46
C ALA A 134 13.65 17.56 -5.49
N LYS A 135 13.31 16.26 -5.58
CA LYS A 135 13.97 15.31 -6.52
C LYS A 135 13.14 15.03 -7.75
N PHE A 136 11.81 15.04 -7.62
CA PHE A 136 10.90 14.60 -8.68
C PHE A 136 9.89 15.68 -9.05
N GLU A 137 9.56 15.69 -10.34
CA GLU A 137 8.45 16.42 -10.93
C GLU A 137 7.37 15.42 -11.34
N TYR A 138 6.12 15.69 -10.94
CA TYR A 138 4.98 14.89 -11.37
C TYR A 138 4.69 15.09 -12.86
N MET A 139 4.45 14.00 -13.58
CA MET A 139 4.02 14.06 -14.98
C MET A 139 2.58 13.60 -15.15
N LYS A 140 2.30 12.36 -14.76
CA LYS A 140 0.96 11.76 -14.85
C LYS A 140 0.85 10.58 -13.88
N HIS A 141 -0.38 10.16 -13.61
CA HIS A 141 -0.64 8.89 -12.95
C HIS A 141 -1.77 8.16 -13.66
N ASP A 142 -1.83 6.86 -13.45
CA ASP A 142 -2.94 6.01 -13.86
C ASP A 142 -3.37 5.12 -12.70
N ARG A 143 -4.66 4.79 -12.66
CA ARG A 143 -5.28 3.90 -11.68
C ARG A 143 -6.14 2.89 -12.42
N ALA A 144 -5.72 1.64 -12.41
CA ALA A 144 -6.50 0.54 -12.94
C ALA A 144 -6.86 -0.48 -11.85
N LEU A 145 -8.01 -1.15 -11.99
CA LEU A 145 -8.22 -2.40 -11.28
C LEU A 145 -7.31 -3.46 -11.90
N LEU A 146 -6.63 -4.27 -11.08
CA LEU A 146 -5.75 -5.33 -11.59
C LEU A 146 -6.52 -6.33 -12.47
N SER A 147 -7.79 -6.58 -12.13
CA SER A 147 -8.67 -7.43 -12.91
C SER A 147 -8.99 -6.88 -14.30
N GLN A 148 -9.16 -5.56 -14.42
CA GLN A 148 -9.38 -4.91 -15.72
C GLN A 148 -8.07 -4.82 -16.50
N PHE A 149 -6.96 -4.55 -15.82
CA PHE A 149 -5.65 -4.43 -16.43
C PHE A 149 -5.22 -5.74 -17.11
N ALA A 150 -5.39 -6.89 -16.44
CA ALA A 150 -5.05 -8.19 -17.02
C ALA A 150 -5.90 -8.57 -18.24
N LEU A 151 -7.11 -8.03 -18.36
CA LEU A 151 -7.99 -8.24 -19.52
C LEU A 151 -7.76 -7.26 -20.68
N ASN A 152 -6.92 -6.24 -20.49
CA ASN A 152 -6.59 -5.26 -21.51
C ASN A 152 -5.29 -5.64 -22.24
N GLY A 153 -5.15 -5.20 -23.49
CA GLY A 153 -3.97 -5.44 -24.31
C GLY A 153 -3.96 -6.81 -24.98
N ASN A 154 -2.78 -7.34 -25.28
CA ASN A 154 -2.60 -8.55 -26.06
C ASN A 154 -2.60 -9.85 -25.21
N ASN A 155 -3.40 -9.89 -24.14
CA ASN A 155 -3.49 -11.00 -23.16
C ASN A 155 -4.55 -12.05 -23.55
N GLY A 156 -4.61 -12.42 -24.83
CA GLY A 156 -5.62 -13.35 -25.35
C GLY A 156 -5.54 -14.74 -24.72
N ASP A 157 -4.33 -15.17 -24.36
CA ASP A 157 -4.06 -16.40 -23.62
C ASP A 157 -4.66 -16.39 -22.21
N ILE A 158 -4.56 -15.28 -21.49
CA ILE A 158 -5.17 -15.10 -20.16
C ILE A 158 -6.70 -15.09 -20.26
N ILE A 159 -7.25 -14.40 -21.26
CA ILE A 159 -8.70 -14.37 -21.50
C ILE A 159 -9.19 -15.80 -21.77
N GLN A 160 -8.52 -16.54 -22.65
CA GLN A 160 -8.87 -17.93 -22.97
C GLN A 160 -8.78 -18.84 -21.73
N LEU A 161 -7.75 -18.67 -20.90
CA LEU A 161 -7.60 -19.44 -19.66
C LEU A 161 -8.75 -19.15 -18.67
N LEU A 162 -9.16 -17.89 -18.54
CA LEU A 162 -10.30 -17.51 -17.70
C LEU A 162 -11.64 -18.01 -18.26
N GLU A 163 -11.80 -18.06 -19.58
CA GLU A 163 -13.01 -18.61 -20.23
C GLU A 163 -13.17 -20.12 -19.99
N GLN A 164 -12.08 -20.85 -19.76
CA GLN A 164 -12.10 -22.28 -19.44
C GLN A 164 -12.52 -22.56 -17.98
N ASN A 165 -12.52 -21.56 -17.10
CA ASN A 165 -12.86 -21.73 -15.69
C ASN A 165 -13.71 -20.55 -15.17
N GLU A 166 -15.03 -20.73 -15.21
CA GLU A 166 -16.00 -19.71 -14.78
C GLU A 166 -15.84 -19.28 -13.32
N ALA A 167 -15.45 -20.20 -12.43
CA ALA A 167 -15.26 -19.91 -11.02
C ALA A 167 -14.07 -18.96 -10.81
N ASP A 168 -12.94 -19.24 -11.45
CA ASP A 168 -11.75 -18.39 -11.41
C ASP A 168 -12.00 -17.04 -12.07
N ARG A 169 -12.70 -17.02 -13.21
CA ARG A 169 -13.09 -15.78 -13.89
C ARG A 169 -13.96 -14.90 -13.01
N THR A 170 -15.01 -15.47 -12.41
CA THR A 170 -15.90 -14.72 -11.52
C THR A 170 -15.16 -14.20 -10.29
N LEU A 171 -14.30 -15.03 -9.69
CA LEU A 171 -13.50 -14.63 -8.56
C LEU A 171 -12.52 -13.51 -8.91
N PHE A 172 -11.81 -13.63 -10.04
CA PHE A 172 -10.83 -12.66 -10.53
C PHE A 172 -11.49 -11.31 -10.83
N LEU A 173 -12.57 -11.30 -11.61
CA LEU A 173 -13.25 -10.06 -12.04
C LEU A 173 -13.96 -9.33 -10.91
N SER A 174 -14.37 -10.04 -9.87
CA SER A 174 -14.95 -9.42 -8.66
C SER A 174 -13.89 -8.80 -7.74
N ARG A 175 -12.59 -8.98 -8.01
CA ARG A 175 -11.53 -8.38 -7.17
C ARG A 175 -11.40 -6.88 -7.44
N THR A 176 -11.19 -6.15 -6.36
CA THR A 176 -11.17 -4.68 -6.33
C THR A 176 -9.77 -4.10 -6.09
N ASN A 177 -8.74 -4.94 -6.14
CA ASN A 177 -7.34 -4.56 -6.01
C ASN A 177 -6.95 -3.59 -7.12
N VAL A 178 -6.19 -2.56 -6.77
CA VAL A 178 -5.78 -1.47 -7.68
C VAL A 178 -4.28 -1.52 -7.93
N ASN A 179 -3.90 -1.11 -9.14
CA ASN A 179 -2.55 -0.67 -9.46
C ASN A 179 -2.55 0.87 -9.55
N LEU A 180 -1.67 1.52 -8.80
CA LEU A 180 -1.39 2.95 -8.90
C LEU A 180 -0.05 3.15 -9.59
N VAL A 181 -0.08 3.62 -10.84
CA VAL A 181 1.12 3.98 -11.58
C VAL A 181 1.32 5.49 -11.47
N VAL A 182 2.51 5.93 -11.05
CA VAL A 182 2.87 7.35 -11.05
C VAL A 182 4.13 7.53 -11.88
N VAL A 183 4.04 8.37 -12.91
CA VAL A 183 5.14 8.74 -13.79
C VAL A 183 5.73 10.05 -13.29
N LEU A 184 7.03 10.02 -13.02
CA LEU A 184 7.80 11.11 -12.47
C LEU A 184 8.97 11.44 -13.41
N ARG A 185 9.37 12.71 -13.45
CA ARG A 185 10.63 13.15 -14.03
C ARG A 185 11.61 13.47 -12.92
N GLU A 186 12.77 12.83 -12.94
CA GLU A 186 13.87 13.20 -12.04
C GLU A 186 14.40 14.58 -12.44
N ARG A 187 14.48 15.51 -11.49
CA ARG A 187 14.83 16.90 -11.78
C ARG A 187 16.27 17.08 -12.24
N SER A 188 17.20 16.31 -11.68
CA SER A 188 18.64 16.34 -11.97
C SER A 188 18.96 15.76 -13.33
N THR A 189 18.58 14.51 -13.59
CA THR A 189 18.94 13.82 -14.84
C THR A 189 17.95 14.06 -15.98
N LYS A 190 16.76 14.61 -15.68
CA LYS A 190 15.59 14.67 -16.59
C LYS A 190 15.05 13.30 -17.01
N GLY A 191 15.56 12.22 -16.41
CA GLY A 191 15.11 10.85 -16.64
C GLY A 191 13.66 10.63 -16.21
N ILE A 192 12.99 9.70 -16.89
CA ILE A 192 11.62 9.32 -16.57
C ILE A 192 11.63 8.09 -15.67
N LEU A 193 10.97 8.20 -14.53
CA LEU A 193 10.74 7.11 -13.60
C LEU A 193 9.26 6.71 -13.63
N VAL A 194 8.99 5.45 -13.97
CA VAL A 194 7.65 4.86 -13.88
C VAL A 194 7.59 4.05 -12.60
N THR A 195 6.72 4.44 -11.68
CA THR A 195 6.52 3.76 -10.41
C THR A 195 5.18 3.05 -10.39
N ALA A 196 5.07 1.92 -9.68
CA ALA A 196 3.84 1.19 -9.51
C ALA A 196 3.68 0.78 -8.03
N ASN A 197 2.47 0.93 -7.50
CA ASN A 197 2.10 0.50 -6.15
C ASN A 197 0.79 -0.29 -6.20
N THR A 198 0.80 -1.47 -5.61
CA THR A 198 -0.35 -2.37 -5.59
C THR A 198 -0.43 -3.12 -4.27
N HIS A 199 -1.60 -3.66 -3.99
CA HIS A 199 -1.83 -4.64 -2.94
C HIS A 199 -2.69 -5.75 -3.52
N ILE A 200 -2.07 -6.88 -3.84
CA ILE A 200 -2.72 -8.04 -4.48
C ILE A 200 -3.68 -8.76 -3.54
N TYR A 201 -4.43 -9.73 -4.06
CA TYR A 201 -5.41 -10.50 -3.32
C TYR A 201 -4.75 -11.32 -2.19
N PHE A 202 -5.41 -11.35 -1.02
CA PHE A 202 -4.77 -11.85 0.21
C PHE A 202 -4.94 -13.37 0.42
N LYS A 203 -6.04 -14.00 -0.03
CA LYS A 203 -6.35 -15.40 0.32
C LYS A 203 -5.24 -16.37 -0.11
N PRO A 204 -4.65 -17.16 0.81
CA PRO A 204 -3.57 -18.09 0.49
C PRO A 204 -3.92 -19.11 -0.60
N GLU A 205 -5.14 -19.62 -0.58
CA GLU A 205 -5.61 -20.71 -1.45
C GLU A 205 -5.78 -20.27 -2.91
N ASN A 206 -5.82 -18.97 -3.16
CA ASN A 206 -6.06 -18.39 -4.47
C ASN A 206 -4.76 -17.86 -5.11
N ALA A 207 -3.73 -18.69 -5.15
CA ALA A 207 -2.45 -18.36 -5.80
C ALA A 207 -2.62 -18.03 -7.29
N ASN A 208 -3.49 -18.76 -7.99
CA ASN A 208 -3.88 -18.50 -9.38
C ASN A 208 -4.38 -17.05 -9.60
N ILE A 209 -5.25 -16.56 -8.73
CA ILE A 209 -5.78 -15.18 -8.80
C ILE A 209 -4.66 -14.16 -8.60
N LYS A 210 -3.69 -14.42 -7.71
CA LYS A 210 -2.55 -13.53 -7.48
C LYS A 210 -1.63 -13.47 -8.70
N VAL A 211 -1.38 -14.62 -9.35
CA VAL A 211 -0.59 -14.69 -10.58
C VAL A 211 -1.27 -13.89 -11.69
N LEU A 212 -2.57 -14.08 -11.89
CA LEU A 212 -3.35 -13.31 -12.88
C LEU A 212 -3.29 -11.80 -12.61
N GLN A 213 -3.30 -11.38 -11.35
CA GLN A 213 -3.16 -9.97 -10.96
C GLN A 213 -1.76 -9.39 -11.22
N ALA A 214 -0.74 -10.23 -11.39
CA ALA A 214 0.63 -9.81 -11.67
C ALA A 214 0.95 -9.77 -13.18
N VAL A 215 0.03 -10.21 -14.04
CA VAL A 215 0.21 -10.18 -15.49
C VAL A 215 0.24 -8.71 -15.97
N PRO A 216 1.21 -8.32 -16.82
CA PRO A 216 1.23 -7.01 -17.44
C PRO A 216 0.00 -6.84 -18.34
N GLY A 217 -0.64 -5.69 -18.24
CA GLY A 217 -1.71 -5.26 -19.14
C GLY A 217 -1.30 -4.00 -19.89
N GLU A 218 -2.09 -3.63 -20.89
CA GLU A 218 -1.99 -2.29 -21.46
C GLU A 218 -2.89 -1.34 -20.68
N GLY A 219 -2.34 -0.18 -20.29
CA GLY A 219 -3.14 0.91 -19.74
C GLY A 219 -4.12 1.41 -20.79
N SER A 220 -5.24 1.99 -20.37
CA SER A 220 -6.27 2.57 -21.25
C SER A 220 -5.80 3.87 -21.94
N GLY A 221 -4.54 3.95 -22.34
CA GLY A 221 -4.00 5.04 -23.13
C GLY A 221 -4.61 4.99 -24.52
N GLY A 222 -5.54 5.91 -24.78
CA GLY A 222 -5.93 6.24 -26.14
C GLY A 222 -4.70 6.53 -26.99
N ARG A 223 -4.74 6.05 -28.23
CA ARG A 223 -3.85 6.55 -29.30
C ARG A 223 -3.94 8.06 -29.40
#